data_AF-F7LPB9-F1
#
_entry.id   AF-F7LPB9-F1
#
_cell.length_a   1.000
_cell.length_b   1.000
_cell.length_c   1.000
_cell.angle_alpha   90.00
_cell.angle_beta   90.00
_cell.angle_gamma   90.00
#
_symmetry.space_group_name_H-M   'P 1'
#
loop_
_entity.id
_entity.type
_entity.pdbx_description
1 polymer ?
#
loop_
_entity_poly.entity_id
_entity_poly.type
_entity_poly.pdbx_seq_one_letter_code
_entity_poly.pdbx_strand_id
1 'polypeptide(L)'
;MKDTKQKNIAELERLAKEVLRLKSEREQRRPLLIEFCGSPKSGKSTTINSLNIFLKRNGFKTILLTERASICPIENKIHPFFNIWTLSSAVAEIIKNIDLGKDKIDIIISDRGLFDSLCWFEWLNTNPSKSTPYLDNQAYNTLKDFVLMDILSDYLDLIYVFKVSPEISIKREYANLLTEKRGSIMTESILDSYNISIDETLKKYKNRYREVQEIRTDTEETDDNPNKVSYNVTLNILHTLKNLLIEKIGYVEISDITSYKLTSENIFKEQLKFGNRDKVESENYLQIIPIAVITNPERTKVLVVKKSDKRTSSDSAEKDKLLLYIGGHIRIEDKTQAKAKETLKIIKKALKREIQEEIGESLSIQDSQPFLIYSRSNEKSKKHLAVCFVIEMDLEDKKFKLTSDEFIMKTGTTKSGQIFRVTDLINDTSNKYEAWSAKIIKEVFKAKLPIIDFGEEI
;
A
#
# COMPACT_ATOMS: atom_id res chain seq x y z
N MET A 1 1.29 33.78 22.53
CA MET A 1 1.04 32.32 22.74
C MET A 1 -0.40 31.89 22.43
N LYS A 2 -1.44 32.53 22.98
CA LYS A 2 -2.86 32.14 22.75
C LYS A 2 -3.27 32.25 21.26
N ASP A 3 -2.88 33.33 20.59
CA ASP A 3 -3.19 33.56 19.17
C ASP A 3 -2.47 32.57 18.24
N THR A 4 -1.21 32.22 18.53
CA THR A 4 -0.45 31.22 17.75
C THR A 4 -1.09 29.84 17.85
N LYS A 5 -1.53 29.43 19.06
CA LYS A 5 -2.21 28.16 19.26
C LYS A 5 -3.54 28.11 18.49
N GLN A 6 -4.32 29.19 18.50
CA GLN A 6 -5.57 29.26 17.75
C GLN A 6 -5.34 29.19 16.24
N LYS A 7 -4.33 29.90 15.71
CA LYS A 7 -3.95 29.82 14.30
C LYS A 7 -3.56 28.39 13.88
N ASN A 8 -2.71 27.73 14.68
CA ASN A 8 -2.30 26.35 14.44
C ASN A 8 -3.48 25.38 14.42
N ILE A 9 -4.41 25.52 15.37
CA ILE A 9 -5.62 24.68 15.42
C ILE A 9 -6.48 24.92 14.17
N ALA A 10 -6.74 26.18 13.81
CA ALA A 10 -7.53 26.52 12.64
C ALA A 10 -6.92 25.99 11.34
N GLU A 11 -5.58 26.00 11.21
CA GLU A 11 -4.87 25.42 10.09
C GLU A 11 -5.08 23.90 10.01
N LEU A 12 -4.87 23.18 11.11
CA LEU A 12 -5.07 21.74 11.17
C LEU A 12 -6.52 21.34 10.87
N GLU A 13 -7.50 22.05 11.44
CA GLU A 13 -8.93 21.79 11.20
C GLU A 13 -9.31 22.06 9.74
N ARG A 14 -8.76 23.11 9.12
CA ARG A 14 -8.97 23.39 7.70
C ARG A 14 -8.42 22.26 6.82
N LEU A 15 -7.21 21.79 7.09
CA LEU A 15 -6.60 20.68 6.35
C LEU A 15 -7.36 19.37 6.57
N ALA A 16 -7.79 19.08 7.81
CA ALA A 16 -8.62 17.93 8.12
C ALA A 16 -9.93 17.92 7.32
N LYS A 17 -10.62 19.06 7.24
CA LYS A 17 -11.84 19.21 6.42
C LYS A 17 -11.56 18.98 4.94
N GLU A 18 -10.44 19.50 4.43
CA GLU A 18 -10.05 19.28 3.04
C GLU A 18 -9.78 17.80 2.75
N VAL A 19 -9.06 17.10 3.62
CA VAL A 19 -8.80 15.66 3.51
C VAL A 19 -10.10 14.86 3.54
N LEU A 20 -11.04 15.18 4.45
CA LEU A 20 -12.34 14.51 4.48
C LEU A 20 -13.18 14.75 3.23
N ARG A 21 -13.16 15.97 2.69
CA ARG A 21 -13.81 16.28 1.41
C ARG A 21 -13.21 15.43 0.29
N LEU A 22 -11.89 15.41 0.16
CA LEU A 22 -11.19 14.60 -0.84
C LEU A 22 -11.50 13.12 -0.69
N LYS A 23 -11.60 12.60 0.54
CA LYS A 23 -11.99 11.22 0.83
C LYS A 23 -13.44 10.91 0.43
N SER A 24 -14.34 11.88 0.55
CA SER A 24 -15.73 11.71 0.11
C SER A 24 -15.86 11.72 -1.41
N GLU A 25 -15.04 12.52 -2.10
CA GLU A 25 -14.96 12.58 -3.56
C GLU A 25 -14.20 11.39 -4.15
N ARG A 26 -13.19 10.92 -3.41
CA ARG A 26 -12.26 9.88 -3.81
C ARG A 26 -12.27 8.80 -2.75
N GLU A 27 -12.88 7.68 -3.10
CA GLU A 27 -13.05 6.60 -2.16
C GLU A 27 -11.72 5.98 -1.75
N GLN A 28 -11.41 6.08 -0.46
CA GLN A 28 -10.27 5.40 0.14
C GLN A 28 -10.51 3.89 0.12
N ARG A 29 -9.68 3.17 -0.65
CA ARG A 29 -9.83 1.71 -0.83
C ARG A 29 -9.25 0.89 0.34
N ARG A 30 -8.26 1.41 1.08
CA ARG A 30 -7.69 0.77 2.29
C ARG A 30 -7.31 1.81 3.37
N PRO A 31 -7.29 1.43 4.66
CA PRO A 31 -6.80 2.31 5.73
C PRO A 31 -5.34 2.73 5.52
N LEU A 32 -5.00 3.92 6.01
CA LEU A 32 -3.63 4.38 6.15
C LEU A 32 -3.00 3.75 7.40
N LEU A 33 -1.87 3.06 7.29
CA LEU A 33 -1.15 2.55 8.45
C LEU A 33 0.03 3.47 8.80
N ILE A 34 0.04 3.96 10.03
CA ILE A 34 1.07 4.84 10.58
C ILE A 34 1.75 4.14 11.74
N GLU A 35 3.06 3.96 11.68
CA GLU A 35 3.86 3.43 12.78
C GLU A 35 4.66 4.53 13.47
N PHE A 36 4.61 4.53 14.80
CA PHE A 36 5.43 5.35 15.67
C PHE A 36 6.45 4.44 16.36
N CYS A 37 7.73 4.64 16.09
CA CYS A 37 8.82 3.79 16.61
C CYS A 37 9.98 4.63 17.13
N GLY A 38 10.95 3.98 17.77
CA GLY A 38 12.21 4.60 18.21
C GLY A 38 12.40 4.65 19.72
N SER A 39 13.41 5.40 20.15
CA SER A 39 13.97 5.40 21.52
C SER A 39 12.91 5.48 22.65
N PRO A 40 13.11 4.77 23.78
CA PRO A 40 12.28 4.93 24.97
C PRO A 40 12.17 6.40 25.43
N LYS A 41 11.01 6.78 25.99
CA LYS A 41 10.72 8.13 26.53
C LYS A 41 10.95 9.31 25.57
N SER A 42 10.92 9.07 24.27
CA SER A 42 10.99 10.10 23.23
C SER A 42 9.67 10.86 22.98
N GLY A 43 8.61 10.62 23.74
CA GLY A 43 7.34 11.36 23.58
C GLY A 43 6.36 10.79 22.55
N LYS A 44 6.61 9.56 22.04
CA LYS A 44 5.71 8.84 21.11
C LYS A 44 4.27 8.78 21.60
N SER A 45 4.04 8.13 22.75
CA SER A 45 2.68 7.86 23.24
C SER A 45 1.89 9.15 23.53
N THR A 46 2.55 10.23 23.97
CA THR A 46 1.94 11.56 24.11
C THR A 46 1.46 12.12 22.77
N THR A 47 2.30 12.00 21.73
CA THR A 47 1.99 12.46 20.37
C THR A 47 0.87 11.63 19.75
N ILE A 48 0.92 10.30 19.90
CA ILE A 48 -0.09 9.36 19.43
C ILE A 48 -1.46 9.68 20.03
N ASN A 49 -1.52 9.88 21.35
CA ASN A 49 -2.78 10.20 22.04
C ASN A 49 -3.37 11.54 21.56
N SER A 50 -2.53 12.56 21.41
CA SER A 50 -2.96 13.88 20.94
C SER A 50 -3.48 13.82 19.49
N LEU A 51 -2.76 13.12 18.62
CA LEU A 51 -3.15 12.87 17.23
C LEU A 51 -4.49 12.12 17.14
N ASN A 52 -4.62 11.01 17.87
CA ASN A 52 -5.82 10.18 17.83
C ASN A 52 -7.07 10.95 18.27
N ILE A 53 -6.95 11.76 19.34
CA ILE A 53 -8.03 12.64 19.81
C ILE A 53 -8.38 13.68 18.74
N PHE A 54 -7.37 14.33 18.15
CA PHE A 54 -7.58 15.33 17.11
C PHE A 54 -8.32 14.75 15.90
N LEU A 55 -7.86 13.60 15.38
CA LEU A 55 -8.45 12.93 14.22
C LEU A 55 -9.90 12.52 14.49
N LYS A 56 -10.18 11.87 15.63
CA LYS A 56 -11.56 11.48 15.99
C LYS A 56 -12.49 12.69 16.11
N ARG A 57 -12.04 13.77 16.75
CA ARG A 57 -12.82 15.01 16.88
C ARG A 57 -13.07 15.72 15.54
N ASN A 58 -12.24 15.46 14.54
CA ASN A 58 -12.40 15.96 13.19
C ASN A 58 -13.09 14.97 12.25
N GLY A 59 -13.68 13.89 12.74
CA GLY A 59 -14.54 12.99 11.95
C GLY A 59 -13.83 11.81 11.27
N PHE A 60 -12.54 11.56 11.56
CA PHE A 60 -11.84 10.38 11.06
C PHE A 60 -12.16 9.14 11.90
N LYS A 61 -12.34 8.00 11.22
CA LYS A 61 -12.42 6.68 11.85
C LYS A 61 -11.01 6.14 12.09
N THR A 62 -10.54 6.23 13.32
CA THR A 62 -9.17 5.79 13.69
C THR A 62 -9.18 4.61 14.65
N ILE A 63 -8.19 3.73 14.47
CA ILE A 63 -7.86 2.66 15.41
C ILE A 63 -6.44 2.86 15.91
N LEU A 64 -6.28 2.84 17.23
CA LEU A 64 -4.98 2.78 17.89
C LEU A 64 -4.74 1.33 18.31
N LEU A 65 -3.66 0.74 17.80
CA LEU A 65 -3.26 -0.62 18.16
C LEU A 65 -2.74 -0.66 19.59
N THR A 66 -2.94 -1.80 20.24
CA THR A 66 -2.51 -2.01 21.62
C THR A 66 -0.99 -2.14 21.67
N GLU A 67 -0.33 -1.33 22.52
CA GLU A 67 1.10 -1.46 22.76
C GLU A 67 1.41 -2.83 23.39
N ARG A 68 2.21 -3.65 22.70
CA ARG A 68 2.40 -5.06 23.05
C ARG A 68 3.55 -5.29 24.04
N ALA A 69 4.53 -4.41 24.11
CA ALA A 69 5.72 -4.64 24.94
C ALA A 69 5.39 -4.63 26.45
N SER A 70 4.36 -3.88 26.87
CA SER A 70 3.90 -3.83 28.28
C SER A 70 3.17 -5.10 28.74
N ILE A 71 2.59 -5.88 27.82
CA ILE A 71 1.84 -7.11 28.12
C ILE A 71 2.56 -8.38 27.62
N CYS A 72 3.81 -8.25 27.17
CA CYS A 72 4.59 -9.36 26.67
C CYS A 72 4.90 -10.33 27.83
N PRO A 73 4.67 -11.65 27.67
CA PRO A 73 4.93 -12.64 28.72
C PRO A 73 6.42 -12.89 28.96
N ILE A 74 7.30 -12.35 28.11
CA ILE A 74 8.75 -12.54 28.21
C ILE A 74 9.32 -11.38 29.02
N GLU A 75 9.79 -11.66 30.23
CA GLU A 75 10.34 -10.61 31.11
C GLU A 75 11.64 -10.01 30.57
N ASN A 76 12.47 -10.86 29.96
CA ASN A 76 13.77 -10.46 29.46
C ASN A 76 13.70 -9.77 28.09
N LYS A 77 13.75 -8.43 28.09
CA LYS A 77 13.65 -7.59 26.88
C LYS A 77 14.81 -7.75 25.88
N ILE A 78 15.96 -8.27 26.31
CA ILE A 78 17.10 -8.56 25.41
C ILE A 78 17.00 -9.95 24.78
N HIS A 79 16.06 -10.81 25.24
CA HIS A 79 15.84 -12.10 24.63
C HIS A 79 15.14 -11.92 23.27
N PRO A 80 15.63 -12.52 22.16
CA PRO A 80 15.03 -12.32 20.83
C PRO A 80 13.53 -12.62 20.74
N PHE A 81 13.05 -13.62 21.49
CA PHE A 81 11.62 -13.93 21.55
C PHE A 81 10.75 -12.75 22.03
N PHE A 82 11.27 -11.81 22.82
CA PHE A 82 10.52 -10.61 23.19
C PHE A 82 10.09 -9.84 21.94
N ASN A 83 11.06 -9.51 21.08
CA ASN A 83 10.82 -8.76 19.85
C ASN A 83 10.09 -9.57 18.78
N ILE A 84 10.28 -10.89 18.74
CA ILE A 84 9.47 -11.77 17.87
C ILE A 84 8.01 -11.77 18.31
N TRP A 85 7.74 -11.90 19.61
CA TRP A 85 6.38 -11.93 20.13
C TRP A 85 5.66 -10.59 19.93
N THR A 86 6.33 -9.46 20.20
CA THR A 86 5.74 -8.13 19.98
C THR A 86 5.47 -7.88 18.51
N LEU A 87 6.40 -8.26 17.62
CA LEU A 87 6.22 -8.21 16.16
C LEU A 87 5.00 -9.05 15.72
N SER A 88 4.96 -10.33 16.08
CA SER A 88 3.87 -11.22 15.67
C SER A 88 2.51 -10.74 16.18
N SER A 89 2.46 -10.19 17.40
CA SER A 89 1.25 -9.61 17.97
C SER A 89 0.80 -8.34 17.24
N ALA A 90 1.74 -7.45 16.89
CA ALA A 90 1.45 -6.26 16.10
C ALA A 90 0.95 -6.63 14.69
N VAL A 91 1.61 -7.58 14.01
CA VAL A 91 1.19 -8.07 12.69
C VAL A 91 -0.23 -8.65 12.74
N ALA A 92 -0.54 -9.48 13.74
CA ALA A 92 -1.88 -10.04 13.91
C ALA A 92 -2.95 -8.95 14.08
N GLU A 93 -2.66 -7.90 14.86
CA GLU A 93 -3.58 -6.79 15.08
C GLU A 93 -3.72 -5.89 13.85
N ILE A 94 -2.63 -5.66 13.11
CA ILE A 94 -2.65 -4.95 11.83
C ILE A 94 -3.55 -5.70 10.84
N ILE A 95 -3.33 -7.00 10.63
CA ILE A 95 -4.14 -7.83 9.70
C ILE A 95 -5.62 -7.80 10.07
N LYS A 96 -5.95 -7.89 11.37
CA LYS A 96 -7.33 -7.80 11.86
C LYS A 96 -8.03 -6.51 11.43
N ASN A 97 -7.31 -5.39 11.38
CA ASN A 97 -7.87 -4.07 11.12
C ASN A 97 -7.68 -3.58 9.68
N ILE A 98 -6.88 -4.28 8.86
CA ILE A 98 -6.75 -4.02 7.42
C ILE A 98 -7.99 -4.47 6.64
N ASP A 99 -8.84 -5.34 7.22
CA ASP A 99 -9.94 -5.96 6.49
C ASP A 99 -10.91 -4.94 5.84
N LEU A 100 -11.24 -5.24 4.59
CA LEU A 100 -12.01 -4.42 3.67
C LEU A 100 -13.50 -4.74 3.89
N GLY A 101 -14.11 -4.02 4.84
CA GLY A 101 -15.50 -4.17 5.28
C GLY A 101 -16.30 -2.86 5.32
N LYS A 102 -17.60 -2.95 5.62
CA LYS A 102 -18.57 -1.83 5.63
C LYS A 102 -18.22 -0.71 6.62
N ASP A 103 -17.42 -1.01 7.64
CA ASP A 103 -16.88 -0.03 8.59
C ASP A 103 -15.45 0.37 8.23
N LYS A 104 -15.27 0.94 7.02
CA LYS A 104 -13.96 1.37 6.50
C LYS A 104 -13.26 2.25 7.55
N ILE A 105 -12.16 1.74 8.11
CA ILE A 105 -11.23 2.48 8.97
C ILE A 105 -10.43 3.41 8.06
N ASP A 106 -10.18 4.62 8.54
CA ASP A 106 -9.44 5.62 7.77
C ASP A 106 -7.94 5.49 8.06
N ILE A 107 -7.61 5.33 9.34
CA ILE A 107 -6.23 5.38 9.83
C ILE A 107 -6.05 4.34 10.94
N ILE A 108 -5.04 3.50 10.79
CA ILE A 108 -4.51 2.61 11.83
C ILE A 108 -3.23 3.24 12.37
N ILE A 109 -3.14 3.39 13.68
CA ILE A 109 -1.98 3.96 14.37
C ILE A 109 -1.34 2.86 15.22
N SER A 110 -0.06 2.58 14.99
CA SER A 110 0.71 1.58 15.74
C SER A 110 1.74 2.27 16.64
N ASP A 111 1.67 2.02 17.96
CA ASP A 111 2.78 2.32 18.89
C ASP A 111 3.74 1.13 18.86
N ARG A 112 4.79 1.24 18.03
CA ARG A 112 5.71 0.17 17.59
C ARG A 112 5.07 -0.86 16.65
N GLY A 113 5.88 -1.51 15.83
CA GLY A 113 5.41 -2.45 14.82
C GLY A 113 6.55 -3.08 14.03
N LEU A 114 6.39 -3.14 12.72
CA LEU A 114 7.33 -3.79 11.81
C LEU A 114 8.69 -3.08 11.82
N PHE A 115 8.70 -1.75 11.70
CA PHE A 115 9.96 -0.99 11.61
C PHE A 115 10.70 -0.94 12.95
N ASP A 116 9.99 -0.76 14.07
CA ASP A 116 10.56 -0.84 15.42
C ASP A 116 11.26 -2.19 15.64
N SER A 117 10.64 -3.29 15.21
CA SER A 117 11.24 -4.63 15.28
C SER A 117 12.51 -4.76 14.44
N LEU A 118 12.59 -4.13 13.26
CA LEU A 118 13.85 -4.09 12.48
C LEU A 118 14.97 -3.41 13.27
N CYS A 119 14.68 -2.27 13.91
CA CYS A 119 15.65 -1.58 14.75
C CYS A 119 16.14 -2.47 15.90
N TRP A 120 15.23 -3.20 16.55
CA TRP A 120 15.60 -4.14 17.61
C TRP A 120 16.37 -5.36 17.11
N PHE A 121 16.02 -5.93 15.97
CA PHE A 121 16.78 -7.05 15.40
C PHE A 121 18.19 -6.62 14.98
N GLU A 122 18.36 -5.42 14.43
CA GLU A 122 19.68 -4.83 14.19
C GLU A 122 20.48 -4.70 15.49
N TRP A 123 19.85 -4.21 16.56
CA TRP A 123 20.48 -4.07 17.86
C TRP A 123 20.89 -5.42 18.45
N LEU A 124 19.99 -6.40 18.45
CA LEU A 124 20.24 -7.76 18.95
C LEU A 124 21.34 -8.48 18.16
N ASN A 125 21.46 -8.19 16.88
CA ASN A 125 22.50 -8.79 16.02
C ASN A 125 23.88 -8.14 16.19
N THR A 126 23.96 -6.99 16.85
CA THR A 126 25.21 -6.25 17.05
C THR A 126 25.62 -6.13 18.52
N ASN A 127 24.73 -6.49 19.46
CA ASN A 127 24.92 -6.39 20.90
C ASN A 127 24.77 -7.76 21.57
N PRO A 128 25.44 -8.00 22.71
CA PRO A 128 26.31 -7.09 23.46
C PRO A 128 27.65 -6.81 22.74
N SER A 129 28.01 -7.65 21.76
CA SER A 129 29.11 -7.38 20.85
C SER A 129 28.88 -8.10 19.51
N LYS A 130 29.59 -7.69 18.45
CA LYS A 130 29.51 -8.37 17.14
C LYS A 130 30.04 -9.81 17.15
N SER A 131 30.93 -10.16 18.08
CA SER A 131 31.46 -11.53 18.20
C SER A 131 30.56 -12.44 19.04
N THR A 132 29.69 -11.87 19.87
CA THR A 132 28.78 -12.60 20.76
C THR A 132 27.40 -11.96 20.79
N PRO A 133 26.70 -11.82 19.64
CA PRO A 133 25.41 -11.13 19.61
C PRO A 133 24.30 -11.94 20.27
N TYR A 134 23.24 -11.27 20.74
CA TYR A 134 22.01 -11.92 21.23
C TYR A 134 21.25 -12.65 20.12
N LEU A 135 21.44 -12.23 18.86
CA LEU A 135 20.82 -12.80 17.68
C LEU A 135 21.88 -13.04 16.60
N ASP A 136 22.05 -14.28 16.15
CA ASP A 136 23.01 -14.60 15.10
C ASP A 136 22.58 -14.05 13.72
N ASN A 137 23.53 -14.03 12.77
CA ASN A 137 23.31 -13.47 11.44
C ASN A 137 22.26 -14.23 10.62
N GLN A 138 22.12 -15.54 10.81
CA GLN A 138 21.16 -16.34 10.06
C GLN A 138 19.74 -16.00 10.52
N ALA A 139 19.50 -16.03 11.84
CA ALA A 139 18.22 -15.68 12.44
C ALA A 139 17.86 -14.21 12.18
N TYR A 140 18.83 -13.29 12.29
CA TYR A 140 18.64 -11.89 11.89
C TYR A 140 18.17 -11.77 10.45
N ASN A 141 18.84 -12.42 9.49
CA ASN A 141 18.46 -12.35 8.09
C ASN A 141 17.05 -12.90 7.84
N THR A 142 16.69 -14.04 8.46
CA THR A 142 15.35 -14.61 8.33
C THR A 142 14.27 -13.68 8.89
N LEU A 143 14.48 -13.10 10.08
CA LEU A 143 13.52 -12.18 10.69
C LEU A 143 13.40 -10.87 9.92
N LYS A 144 14.52 -10.33 9.47
CA LYS A 144 14.59 -9.17 8.60
C LYS A 144 13.82 -9.44 7.30
N ASP A 145 14.06 -10.55 6.63
CA ASP A 145 13.37 -10.90 5.38
C ASP A 145 11.86 -11.08 5.61
N PHE A 146 11.44 -11.67 6.74
CA PHE A 146 10.04 -11.78 7.14
C PHE A 146 9.38 -10.40 7.28
N VAL A 147 10.00 -9.48 8.04
CA VAL A 147 9.45 -8.12 8.22
C VAL A 147 9.40 -7.35 6.90
N LEU A 148 10.39 -7.57 6.03
CA LEU A 148 10.48 -6.90 4.73
C LEU A 148 9.62 -7.55 3.64
N MET A 149 8.86 -8.62 3.92
CA MET A 149 7.97 -9.21 2.91
C MET A 149 6.99 -8.16 2.39
N ASP A 150 6.88 -8.02 1.06
CA ASP A 150 6.01 -7.01 0.42
C ASP A 150 4.55 -7.10 0.94
N ILE A 151 4.05 -8.30 1.21
CA ILE A 151 2.68 -8.51 1.75
C ILE A 151 2.45 -7.87 3.14
N LEU A 152 3.52 -7.60 3.90
CA LEU A 152 3.47 -6.93 5.19
C LEU A 152 3.90 -5.46 5.05
N SER A 153 5.09 -5.24 4.48
CA SER A 153 5.70 -3.90 4.46
C SER A 153 4.97 -2.90 3.55
N ASP A 154 4.27 -3.36 2.51
CA ASP A 154 3.55 -2.47 1.58
C ASP A 154 2.32 -1.80 2.21
N TYR A 155 1.80 -2.35 3.31
CA TYR A 155 0.72 -1.72 4.06
C TYR A 155 1.21 -0.57 4.93
N LEU A 156 2.51 -0.51 5.27
CA LEU A 156 3.08 0.51 6.13
C LEU A 156 3.38 1.79 5.34
N ASP A 157 2.46 2.77 5.43
CA ASP A 157 2.52 3.98 4.62
C ASP A 157 3.38 5.10 5.22
N LEU A 158 3.34 5.24 6.55
CA LEU A 158 4.06 6.30 7.27
C LEU A 158 4.80 5.71 8.46
N ILE A 159 6.05 6.13 8.62
CA ILE A 159 6.89 5.75 9.76
C ILE A 159 7.45 7.01 10.41
N TYR A 160 7.14 7.21 11.68
CA TYR A 160 7.74 8.27 12.50
C TYR A 160 8.73 7.67 13.50
N VAL A 161 10.00 7.99 13.31
CA VAL A 161 11.11 7.51 14.13
C VAL A 161 11.48 8.58 15.15
N PHE A 162 11.05 8.39 16.40
CA PHE A 162 11.30 9.34 17.48
C PHE A 162 12.62 9.05 18.18
N LYS A 163 13.50 10.04 18.20
CA LYS A 163 14.81 10.00 18.84
C LYS A 163 14.93 11.05 19.95
N VAL A 164 15.63 10.66 21.00
CA VAL A 164 15.98 11.49 22.15
C VAL A 164 17.35 11.02 22.64
N SER A 165 18.17 11.93 23.18
CA SER A 165 19.41 11.55 23.85
C SER A 165 19.14 10.65 25.06
N PRO A 166 20.07 9.73 25.41
CA PRO A 166 19.92 8.87 26.60
C PRO A 166 19.71 9.66 27.88
N GLU A 167 20.46 10.74 28.05
CA GLU A 167 20.40 11.62 29.22
C GLU A 167 18.97 12.16 29.44
N ILE A 168 18.36 12.68 28.37
CA ILE A 168 17.00 13.21 28.42
C ILE A 168 15.97 12.08 28.55
N SER A 169 16.18 10.93 27.90
CA SER A 169 15.32 9.75 28.06
C SER A 169 15.24 9.27 29.51
N ILE A 170 16.41 9.18 30.17
CA ILE A 170 16.58 8.81 31.57
C ILE A 170 15.91 9.86 32.47
N LYS A 171 16.20 11.16 32.26
CA LYS A 171 15.55 12.25 32.98
C LYS A 171 14.02 12.14 32.91
N ARG A 172 13.47 11.88 31.73
CA ARG A 172 12.02 11.72 31.49
C ARG A 172 11.43 10.46 32.12
N GLU A 173 12.19 9.38 32.25
CA GLU A 173 11.76 8.18 32.99
C GLU A 173 11.53 8.52 34.46
N TYR A 174 12.51 9.15 35.13
CA TYR A 174 12.44 9.42 36.57
C TYR A 174 11.59 10.63 36.95
N ALA A 175 11.26 11.52 36.01
CA ALA A 175 10.45 12.71 36.29
C ALA A 175 9.10 12.40 36.97
N ASN A 176 8.53 11.22 36.74
CA ASN A 176 7.22 10.81 37.27
C ASN A 176 7.25 9.47 38.04
N LEU A 177 8.43 8.90 38.30
CA LEU A 177 8.55 7.66 39.06
C LEU A 177 8.76 7.95 40.54
N LEU A 178 8.08 7.19 41.39
CA LEU A 178 8.35 7.15 42.84
C LEU A 178 9.55 6.23 43.17
N THR A 179 10.41 5.94 42.20
CA THR A 179 11.53 5.00 42.32
C THR A 179 12.68 5.38 41.40
N GLU A 180 13.91 5.16 41.86
CA GLU A 180 15.14 5.33 41.10
C GLU A 180 15.65 4.01 40.51
N LYS A 181 14.92 2.90 40.71
CA LYS A 181 15.29 1.59 40.15
C LYS A 181 15.24 1.66 38.63
N ARG A 182 16.38 1.42 37.98
CA ARG A 182 16.50 1.44 36.51
C ARG A 182 15.73 0.27 35.89
N GLY A 183 14.98 0.57 34.83
CA GLY A 183 14.45 -0.48 33.94
C GLY A 183 15.58 -1.21 33.21
N SER A 184 15.37 -2.48 32.84
CA SER A 184 16.40 -3.35 32.24
C SER A 184 17.04 -2.81 30.96
N ILE A 185 16.33 -1.98 30.20
CA ILE A 185 16.81 -1.31 28.98
C ILE A 185 17.06 0.19 29.14
N MET A 186 16.77 0.75 30.32
CA MET A 186 16.88 2.19 30.61
C MET A 186 18.25 2.53 31.18
N THR A 187 19.29 2.18 30.43
CA THR A 187 20.69 2.51 30.73
C THR A 187 21.28 3.29 29.56
N GLU A 188 22.23 4.18 29.85
CA GLU A 188 22.86 5.04 28.83
C GLU A 188 23.46 4.22 27.69
N SER A 189 24.23 3.18 28.02
CA SER A 189 24.86 2.31 27.03
C SER A 189 23.87 1.59 26.11
N ILE A 190 22.73 1.12 26.63
CA ILE A 190 21.69 0.47 25.82
C ILE A 190 20.98 1.50 24.96
N LEU A 191 20.63 2.66 25.51
CA LEU A 191 19.93 3.71 24.78
C LEU A 191 20.78 4.30 23.65
N ASP A 192 22.08 4.51 23.88
CA ASP A 192 23.04 4.96 22.87
C ASP A 192 23.21 3.92 21.76
N SER A 193 23.49 2.68 22.12
CA SER A 193 23.64 1.60 21.13
C SER A 193 22.34 1.36 20.34
N TYR A 194 21.18 1.52 20.97
CA TYR A 194 19.89 1.42 20.27
C TYR A 194 19.65 2.59 19.31
N ASN A 195 20.02 3.82 19.67
CA ASN A 195 19.98 4.96 18.75
C ASN A 195 20.87 4.73 17.51
N ILE A 196 22.05 4.11 17.69
CA ILE A 196 22.92 3.69 16.57
C ILE A 196 22.20 2.66 15.68
N SER A 197 21.54 1.66 16.25
CA SER A 197 20.79 0.65 15.49
C SER A 197 19.60 1.24 14.73
N ILE A 198 18.93 2.26 15.28
CA ILE A 198 17.92 3.04 14.56
C ILE A 198 18.54 3.70 13.32
N ASP A 199 19.70 4.35 13.47
CA ASP A 199 20.37 5.05 12.37
C ASP A 199 20.83 4.11 11.26
N GLU A 200 21.36 2.94 11.61
CA GLU A 200 21.72 1.90 10.64
C GLU A 200 20.48 1.34 9.93
N THR A 201 19.37 1.14 10.64
CA THR A 201 18.10 0.67 10.06
C THR A 201 17.51 1.70 9.10
N LEU A 202 17.51 2.98 9.48
CA LEU A 202 17.11 4.09 8.61
C LEU A 202 17.95 4.13 7.34
N LYS A 203 19.28 4.08 7.48
CA LYS A 203 20.20 4.07 6.34
C LYS A 203 19.93 2.91 5.37
N LYS A 204 19.62 1.72 5.89
CA LYS A 204 19.36 0.52 5.08
C LYS A 204 17.98 0.53 4.43
N TYR A 205 16.94 0.97 5.15
CA TYR A 205 15.56 0.65 4.79
C TYR A 205 14.62 1.85 4.62
N LYS A 206 15.03 3.09 4.96
CA LYS A 206 14.20 4.30 4.81
C LYS A 206 13.55 4.40 3.43
N ASN A 207 14.34 4.12 2.40
CA ASN A 207 13.95 4.21 0.99
C ASN A 207 12.99 3.09 0.54
N ARG A 208 12.76 2.06 1.36
CA ARG A 208 11.81 0.99 1.01
C ARG A 208 10.35 1.41 1.23
N TYR A 209 10.12 2.27 2.21
CA TYR A 209 8.80 2.71 2.61
C TYR A 209 8.39 3.99 1.88
N ARG A 210 7.09 4.26 1.87
CA ARG A 210 6.52 5.42 1.17
C ARG A 210 7.03 6.74 1.75
N GLU A 211 7.04 6.86 3.06
CA GLU A 211 7.50 8.05 3.78
C GLU A 211 8.01 7.65 5.17
N VAL A 212 9.19 8.14 5.53
CA VAL A 212 9.81 7.92 6.85
C VAL A 212 10.39 9.22 7.35
N GLN A 213 9.97 9.63 8.54
CA GLN A 213 10.37 10.88 9.16
C GLN A 213 11.04 10.64 10.50
N GLU A 214 12.23 11.23 10.67
CA GLU A 214 12.92 11.26 11.94
C GLU A 214 12.47 12.50 12.73
N ILE A 215 12.16 12.29 14.01
CA ILE A 215 11.74 13.35 14.93
C ILE A 215 12.68 13.35 16.11
N ARG A 216 13.47 14.41 16.22
CA ARG A 216 14.24 14.74 17.44
C ARG A 216 13.32 15.47 18.41
N THR A 217 13.30 15.01 19.66
CA THR A 217 12.45 15.60 20.72
C THR A 217 13.25 16.25 21.84
N ASP A 218 14.55 16.41 21.63
CA ASP A 218 15.55 16.98 22.53
C ASP A 218 16.17 18.27 21.97
N THR A 219 15.51 18.93 21.02
CA THR A 219 15.98 20.22 20.49
C THR A 219 15.43 21.38 21.31
N GLU A 220 16.04 22.57 21.23
CA GLU A 220 15.55 23.77 21.92
C GLU A 220 14.08 24.09 21.62
N GLU A 221 13.60 23.79 20.40
CA GLU A 221 12.22 24.02 20.00
C GLU A 221 11.22 22.96 20.50
N THR A 222 11.69 21.76 20.81
CA THR A 222 10.85 20.57 21.03
C THR A 222 10.98 19.96 22.41
N ASP A 223 12.09 20.21 23.12
CA ASP A 223 12.28 19.77 24.49
C ASP A 223 11.28 20.49 25.40
N ASP A 224 10.64 19.72 26.28
CA ASP A 224 9.51 20.15 27.11
C ASP A 224 8.35 20.86 26.37
N ASN A 225 8.28 20.75 25.02
CA ASN A 225 7.21 21.32 24.20
C ASN A 225 6.46 20.25 23.37
N PRO A 226 5.73 19.33 24.03
CA PRO A 226 5.02 18.25 23.35
C PRO A 226 3.93 18.74 22.39
N ASN A 227 3.42 19.96 22.60
CA ASN A 227 2.41 20.57 21.72
C ASN A 227 2.99 20.91 20.34
N LYS A 228 4.24 21.40 20.28
CA LYS A 228 4.90 21.72 19.01
C LYS A 228 5.20 20.46 18.21
N VAL A 229 5.71 19.42 18.87
CA VAL A 229 5.93 18.10 18.25
C VAL A 229 4.61 17.54 17.72
N SER A 230 3.56 17.52 18.54
CA SER A 230 2.24 17.02 18.14
C SER A 230 1.64 17.82 16.97
N TYR A 231 1.82 19.14 16.96
CA TYR A 231 1.40 20.00 15.85
C TYR A 231 2.11 19.62 14.55
N ASN A 232 3.45 19.57 14.57
CA ASN A 232 4.25 19.26 13.38
C ASN A 232 3.91 17.87 12.81
N VAL A 233 3.78 16.87 13.69
CA VAL A 233 3.38 15.51 13.30
C VAL A 233 1.99 15.50 12.69
N THR A 234 1.01 16.11 13.35
CA THR A 234 -0.38 16.15 12.85
C THR A 234 -0.45 16.87 11.49
N LEU A 235 0.24 18.00 11.35
CA LEU A 235 0.33 18.76 10.10
C LEU A 235 0.89 17.90 8.97
N ASN A 236 1.99 17.20 9.23
CA ASN A 236 2.61 16.33 8.23
C ASN A 236 1.69 15.16 7.84
N ILE A 237 1.06 14.49 8.82
CA ILE A 237 0.11 13.40 8.55
C ILE A 237 -1.05 13.87 7.65
N LEU A 238 -1.62 15.06 7.93
CA LEU A 238 -2.71 15.62 7.12
C LEU A 238 -2.24 15.95 5.69
N HIS A 239 -1.04 16.49 5.51
CA HIS A 239 -0.48 16.72 4.18
C HIS A 239 -0.22 15.42 3.43
N THR A 240 0.30 14.40 4.11
CA THR A 240 0.52 13.08 3.50
C THR A 240 -0.81 12.44 3.11
N LEU A 241 -1.82 12.46 3.99
CA LEU A 241 -3.19 12.00 3.70
C LEU A 241 -3.78 12.73 2.49
N LYS A 242 -3.62 14.05 2.40
CA LYS A 242 -4.05 14.81 1.24
C LYS A 242 -3.34 14.34 -0.04
N ASN A 243 -2.02 14.18 0.00
CA ASN A 243 -1.24 13.71 -1.15
C ASN A 243 -1.56 12.27 -1.56
N LEU A 244 -1.91 11.41 -0.59
CA LEU A 244 -2.38 10.04 -0.78
C LEU A 244 -3.70 9.98 -1.56
N LEU A 245 -4.62 10.91 -1.26
CA LEU A 245 -5.91 11.01 -1.94
C LEU A 245 -5.78 11.63 -3.34
N ILE A 246 -4.66 12.28 -3.65
CA ILE A 246 -4.35 12.77 -4.99
C ILE A 246 -3.82 11.60 -5.84
N GLU A 247 -4.69 10.98 -6.63
CA GLU A 247 -4.35 9.88 -7.54
C GLU A 247 -3.31 10.33 -8.57
N LYS A 248 -2.11 9.75 -8.46
CA LYS A 248 -1.01 9.91 -9.41
C LYS A 248 -0.78 8.59 -10.14
N ILE A 249 -0.97 8.59 -11.45
CA ILE A 249 -0.87 7.39 -12.29
C ILE A 249 0.41 7.37 -13.11
N GLY A 250 0.86 6.15 -13.41
CA GLY A 250 2.05 5.86 -14.20
C GLY A 250 1.82 6.10 -15.68
N TYR A 251 2.79 6.72 -16.35
CA TYR A 251 2.76 6.96 -17.79
C TYR A 251 4.17 6.95 -18.40
N VAL A 252 4.21 6.85 -19.73
CA VAL A 252 5.41 6.97 -20.58
C VAL A 252 5.11 7.92 -21.74
N GLU A 253 6.15 8.56 -22.27
CA GLU A 253 5.97 9.43 -23.44
C GLU A 253 5.69 8.57 -24.67
N ILE A 254 4.73 8.97 -25.50
CA ILE A 254 4.42 8.21 -26.73
C ILE A 254 5.61 8.22 -27.69
N SER A 255 6.38 9.31 -27.72
CA SER A 255 7.62 9.41 -28.53
C SER A 255 8.59 8.28 -28.23
N ASP A 256 8.72 7.90 -26.96
CA ASP A 256 9.66 6.89 -26.51
C ASP A 256 9.30 5.53 -27.13
N ILE A 257 8.00 5.22 -27.23
CA ILE A 257 7.48 3.95 -27.76
C ILE A 257 7.43 3.91 -29.29
N THR A 258 7.12 5.03 -29.95
CA THR A 258 7.07 5.07 -31.43
C THR A 258 8.42 4.84 -32.09
N SER A 259 9.51 4.92 -31.32
CA SER A 259 10.88 4.68 -31.80
C SER A 259 11.20 3.21 -32.05
N TYR A 260 10.39 2.27 -31.54
CA TYR A 260 10.64 0.83 -31.62
C TYR A 260 9.37 -0.01 -31.80
N LYS A 261 9.56 -1.30 -32.11
CA LYS A 261 8.46 -2.28 -32.16
C LYS A 261 7.92 -2.53 -30.76
N LEU A 262 6.59 -2.43 -30.61
CA LEU A 262 5.90 -2.65 -29.34
C LEU A 262 6.02 -4.13 -28.90
N THR A 263 6.88 -4.39 -27.92
CA THR A 263 7.09 -5.72 -27.33
C THR A 263 7.12 -5.59 -25.81
N SER A 264 6.75 -6.66 -25.09
CA SER A 264 6.81 -6.69 -23.62
C SER A 264 8.20 -6.33 -23.11
N GLU A 265 9.26 -6.83 -23.75
CA GLU A 265 10.65 -6.54 -23.40
C GLU A 265 11.03 -5.06 -23.50
N ASN A 266 10.54 -4.35 -24.54
CA ASN A 266 10.83 -2.93 -24.70
C ASN A 266 10.06 -2.11 -23.66
N ILE A 267 8.79 -2.43 -23.44
CA ILE A 267 7.97 -1.79 -22.41
C ILE A 267 8.57 -1.97 -21.01
N PHE A 268 9.17 -3.12 -20.71
CA PHE A 268 9.78 -3.35 -19.39
C PHE A 268 11.11 -2.61 -19.19
N LYS A 269 11.71 -2.09 -20.25
CA LYS A 269 12.91 -1.23 -20.18
C LYS A 269 12.56 0.24 -20.00
N GLU A 270 11.31 0.63 -20.24
CA GLU A 270 10.88 2.02 -20.10
C GLU A 270 10.88 2.49 -18.65
N GLN A 271 11.15 3.78 -18.47
CA GLN A 271 11.08 4.42 -17.16
C GLN A 271 9.68 5.05 -16.95
N LEU A 272 8.88 4.44 -16.08
CA LEU A 272 7.60 5.00 -15.68
C LEU A 272 7.76 6.37 -14.98
N LYS A 273 7.07 7.37 -15.51
CA LYS A 273 6.82 8.67 -14.87
C LYS A 273 5.46 8.64 -14.17
N PHE A 274 5.25 9.55 -13.21
CA PHE A 274 3.99 9.61 -12.45
C PHE A 274 3.47 11.04 -12.39
N GLY A 275 2.17 11.21 -12.66
CA GLY A 275 1.51 12.52 -12.70
C GLY A 275 0.06 12.45 -12.24
N ASN A 276 -0.54 13.59 -11.93
CA ASN A 276 -1.94 13.66 -11.53
C ASN A 276 -2.83 13.07 -12.64
N ARG A 277 -3.74 12.17 -12.26
CA ARG A 277 -4.61 11.45 -13.20
C ARG A 277 -5.29 12.34 -14.23
N ASP A 278 -5.99 13.39 -13.78
CA ASP A 278 -6.74 14.29 -14.67
C ASP A 278 -5.84 14.92 -15.75
N LYS A 279 -4.60 15.26 -15.37
CA LYS A 279 -3.60 15.81 -16.31
C LYS A 279 -3.11 14.73 -17.27
N VAL A 280 -2.74 13.56 -16.76
CA VAL A 280 -2.20 12.45 -17.57
C VAL A 280 -3.23 11.94 -18.58
N GLU A 281 -4.50 11.82 -18.21
CA GLU A 281 -5.57 11.40 -19.11
C GLU A 281 -5.89 12.47 -20.19
N SER A 282 -5.75 13.76 -19.86
CA SER A 282 -5.98 14.86 -20.81
C SER A 282 -4.86 14.99 -21.85
N GLU A 283 -3.61 14.75 -21.47
CA GLU A 283 -2.43 14.89 -22.33
C GLU A 283 -2.15 13.65 -23.18
N ASN A 284 -1.17 13.72 -24.08
CA ASN A 284 -0.86 12.64 -25.03
C ASN A 284 0.21 11.68 -24.48
N TYR A 285 -0.07 11.08 -23.32
CA TYR A 285 0.78 10.09 -22.70
C TYR A 285 0.23 8.68 -22.88
N LEU A 286 1.11 7.68 -22.96
CA LEU A 286 0.70 6.29 -22.92
C LEU A 286 0.68 5.80 -21.47
N GLN A 287 -0.42 5.15 -21.11
CA GLN A 287 -0.67 4.57 -19.80
C GLN A 287 -0.60 3.05 -19.92
N ILE A 288 0.26 2.45 -19.10
CA ILE A 288 0.40 0.99 -19.03
C ILE A 288 -0.63 0.47 -18.03
N ILE A 289 -1.51 -0.41 -18.50
CA ILE A 289 -2.61 -0.98 -17.73
C ILE A 289 -2.34 -2.46 -17.48
N PRO A 290 -1.83 -2.85 -16.29
CA PRO A 290 -1.80 -4.24 -15.89
C PRO A 290 -3.21 -4.83 -15.84
N ILE A 291 -3.42 -5.95 -16.52
CA ILE A 291 -4.68 -6.71 -16.46
C ILE A 291 -4.41 -8.19 -16.22
N ALA A 292 -5.36 -8.87 -15.57
CA ALA A 292 -5.36 -10.31 -15.36
C ALA A 292 -6.60 -10.96 -15.96
N VAL A 293 -6.39 -12.07 -16.66
CA VAL A 293 -7.43 -13.02 -17.06
C VAL A 293 -7.36 -14.20 -16.09
N ILE A 294 -8.40 -14.39 -15.29
CA ILE A 294 -8.48 -15.51 -14.34
C ILE A 294 -9.27 -16.65 -15.00
N THR A 295 -8.61 -17.79 -15.19
CA THR A 295 -9.13 -18.95 -15.93
C THR A 295 -8.76 -20.26 -15.25
N ASN A 296 -9.42 -21.36 -15.63
CA ASN A 296 -8.95 -22.71 -15.32
C ASN A 296 -7.76 -23.12 -16.21
N PRO A 297 -6.95 -24.13 -15.80
CA PRO A 297 -5.81 -24.62 -16.59
C PRO A 297 -6.19 -25.06 -18.01
N GLU A 298 -7.37 -25.64 -18.20
CA GLU A 298 -7.87 -26.07 -19.52
C GLU A 298 -8.32 -24.91 -20.40
N ARG A 299 -8.39 -23.69 -19.84
CA ARG A 299 -8.86 -22.47 -20.51
C ARG A 299 -10.23 -22.63 -21.14
N THR A 300 -11.15 -23.21 -20.38
CA THR A 300 -12.56 -23.39 -20.80
C THR A 300 -13.53 -22.57 -19.97
N LYS A 301 -13.11 -22.05 -18.80
CA LYS A 301 -13.88 -21.23 -17.88
C LYS A 301 -13.13 -19.93 -17.58
N VAL A 302 -13.84 -18.82 -17.42
CA VAL A 302 -13.26 -17.50 -17.14
C VAL A 302 -14.10 -16.73 -16.14
N LEU A 303 -13.45 -15.98 -15.24
CA LEU A 303 -14.11 -14.97 -14.42
C LEU A 303 -14.52 -13.79 -15.30
N VAL A 304 -15.79 -13.41 -15.26
CA VAL A 304 -16.28 -12.22 -15.98
C VAL A 304 -16.75 -11.16 -15.01
N VAL A 305 -16.55 -9.89 -15.37
CA VAL A 305 -16.98 -8.74 -14.56
C VAL A 305 -17.66 -7.69 -15.44
N LYS A 306 -18.49 -6.85 -14.81
CA LYS A 306 -19.02 -5.62 -15.42
C LYS A 306 -18.73 -4.45 -14.49
N LYS A 307 -18.11 -3.40 -15.02
CA LYS A 307 -17.86 -2.16 -14.26
C LYS A 307 -19.19 -1.52 -13.85
N SER A 308 -19.21 -0.89 -12.69
CA SER A 308 -20.38 -0.17 -12.21
C SER A 308 -20.58 1.15 -12.97
N ASP A 309 -21.82 1.66 -13.00
CA ASP A 309 -22.12 2.98 -13.58
C ASP A 309 -21.35 4.12 -12.90
N LYS A 310 -20.97 3.94 -11.62
CA LYS A 310 -20.16 4.91 -10.88
C LYS A 310 -18.72 5.02 -11.41
N ARG A 311 -18.24 4.00 -12.10
CA ARG A 311 -16.85 3.91 -12.61
C ARG A 311 -16.74 4.05 -14.11
N THR A 312 -17.87 4.11 -14.82
CA THR A 312 -17.89 4.29 -16.27
C THR A 312 -18.51 5.63 -16.63
N SER A 313 -17.71 6.47 -17.29
CA SER A 313 -18.24 7.66 -17.97
C SER A 313 -19.04 7.26 -19.21
N SER A 314 -19.85 8.17 -19.75
CA SER A 314 -20.70 7.92 -20.93
C SER A 314 -19.91 7.50 -22.18
N ASP A 315 -18.65 7.89 -22.27
CA ASP A 315 -17.68 7.60 -23.34
C ASP A 315 -16.77 6.39 -23.03
N SER A 316 -16.96 5.69 -21.90
CA SER A 316 -16.13 4.54 -21.56
C SER A 316 -16.39 3.35 -22.49
N ALA A 317 -15.32 2.78 -23.05
CA ALA A 317 -15.39 1.57 -23.86
C ALA A 317 -15.91 0.34 -23.09
N GLU A 318 -15.77 0.35 -21.76
CA GLU A 318 -16.16 -0.73 -20.86
C GLU A 318 -17.65 -0.66 -20.45
N LYS A 319 -18.33 0.46 -20.69
CA LYS A 319 -19.68 0.70 -20.19
C LYS A 319 -20.67 -0.33 -20.76
N ASP A 320 -21.43 -0.97 -19.86
CA ASP A 320 -22.41 -2.02 -20.16
C ASP A 320 -21.82 -3.25 -20.90
N LYS A 321 -20.50 -3.37 -20.96
CA LYS A 321 -19.79 -4.51 -21.59
C LYS A 321 -19.45 -5.58 -20.57
N LEU A 322 -19.34 -6.81 -21.05
CA LEU A 322 -18.78 -7.91 -20.27
C LEU A 322 -17.26 -7.92 -20.45
N LEU A 323 -16.53 -7.81 -19.34
CA LEU A 323 -15.07 -7.83 -19.32
C LEU A 323 -14.57 -9.21 -18.90
N LEU A 324 -13.55 -9.70 -19.61
CA LEU A 324 -12.88 -10.97 -19.32
C LEU A 324 -11.56 -10.76 -18.53
N TYR A 325 -11.37 -9.56 -17.99
CA TYR A 325 -10.20 -9.20 -17.21
C TYR A 325 -10.57 -8.32 -16.03
N ILE A 326 -9.62 -8.24 -15.09
CA ILE A 326 -9.59 -7.30 -13.98
C ILE A 326 -8.25 -6.56 -13.99
N GLY A 327 -8.18 -5.38 -13.38
CA GLY A 327 -6.99 -4.54 -13.42
C GLY A 327 -7.29 -3.06 -13.61
N GLY A 328 -6.23 -2.27 -13.68
CA GLY A 328 -6.35 -0.82 -13.63
C GLY A 328 -5.02 -0.09 -13.76
N HIS A 329 -5.05 1.19 -13.42
CA HIS A 329 -3.88 2.06 -13.55
C HIS A 329 -2.79 1.70 -12.55
N ILE A 330 -1.54 1.77 -12.99
CA ILE A 330 -0.39 1.79 -12.09
C ILE A 330 -0.41 3.12 -11.33
N ARG A 331 -0.32 3.08 -10.00
CA ARG A 331 -0.27 4.27 -9.15
C ARG A 331 1.12 4.48 -8.56
N ILE A 332 1.41 5.69 -8.09
CA ILE A 332 2.74 6.02 -7.54
C ILE A 332 3.14 5.13 -6.35
N GLU A 333 2.17 4.64 -5.57
CA GLU A 333 2.39 3.69 -4.48
C GLU A 333 2.81 2.28 -4.95
N ASP A 334 2.58 1.93 -6.21
CA ASP A 334 3.03 0.66 -6.79
C ASP A 334 4.53 0.69 -7.10
N LYS A 335 5.15 1.88 -7.08
CA LYS A 335 6.58 2.05 -7.33
C LYS A 335 7.39 1.42 -6.19
N THR A 336 8.08 0.33 -6.48
CA THR A 336 9.12 -0.21 -5.59
C THR A 336 10.45 0.53 -5.84
N GLN A 337 11.22 0.87 -4.80
CA GLN A 337 12.56 1.44 -4.97
C GLN A 337 13.66 0.41 -5.33
N ALA A 338 13.29 -0.79 -5.75
CA ALA A 338 14.24 -1.64 -6.46
C ALA A 338 14.62 -0.95 -7.78
N LYS A 339 15.91 -0.99 -8.13
CA LYS A 339 16.58 -0.16 -9.14
C LYS A 339 15.74 0.00 -10.42
N ALA A 340 15.90 1.15 -11.09
CA ALA A 340 15.19 1.67 -12.27
C ALA A 340 15.12 0.77 -13.54
N LYS A 341 15.28 -0.56 -13.43
CA LYS A 341 15.12 -1.56 -14.49
C LYS A 341 13.94 -2.53 -14.25
N GLU A 342 13.07 -2.28 -13.28
CA GLU A 342 12.02 -3.23 -12.88
C GLU A 342 10.58 -2.76 -13.17
N THR A 343 10.32 -2.17 -14.34
CA THR A 343 8.94 -1.79 -14.76
C THR A 343 7.98 -2.98 -14.71
N LEU A 344 8.44 -4.19 -15.07
CA LEU A 344 7.68 -5.42 -14.89
C LEU A 344 7.26 -5.67 -13.42
N LYS A 345 8.12 -5.37 -12.45
CA LYS A 345 7.79 -5.55 -11.04
C LYS A 345 6.74 -4.55 -10.58
N ILE A 346 6.84 -3.30 -11.02
CA ILE A 346 5.82 -2.28 -10.75
C ILE A 346 4.47 -2.72 -11.35
N ILE A 347 4.47 -3.21 -12.59
CA ILE A 347 3.28 -3.77 -13.26
C ILE A 347 2.69 -4.94 -12.45
N LYS A 348 3.51 -5.92 -12.03
CA LYS A 348 3.06 -7.05 -11.21
C LYS A 348 2.51 -6.60 -9.86
N LYS A 349 3.14 -5.62 -9.20
CA LYS A 349 2.68 -5.06 -7.92
C LYS A 349 1.34 -4.34 -8.06
N ALA A 350 1.21 -3.49 -9.07
CA ALA A 350 -0.04 -2.82 -9.41
C ALA A 350 -1.15 -3.83 -9.70
N LEU A 351 -0.87 -4.88 -10.49
CA LEU A 351 -1.84 -5.93 -10.76
C LEU A 351 -2.28 -6.66 -9.48
N LYS A 352 -1.34 -7.03 -8.62
CA LYS A 352 -1.65 -7.67 -7.33
C LYS A 352 -2.56 -6.79 -6.47
N ARG A 353 -2.28 -5.48 -6.42
CA ARG A 353 -3.11 -4.50 -5.71
C ARG A 353 -4.52 -4.43 -6.29
N GLU A 354 -4.67 -4.32 -7.61
CA GLU A 354 -5.99 -4.27 -8.24
C GLU A 354 -6.78 -5.57 -8.00
N ILE A 355 -6.16 -6.75 -8.10
CA ILE A 355 -6.84 -8.03 -7.78
C ILE A 355 -7.36 -8.02 -6.33
N GLN A 356 -6.54 -7.58 -5.38
CA GLN A 356 -6.93 -7.49 -3.98
C GLN A 356 -8.08 -6.48 -3.76
N GLU A 357 -8.00 -5.30 -4.38
CA GLU A 357 -8.98 -4.21 -4.23
C GLU A 357 -10.31 -4.49 -4.95
N GLU A 358 -10.27 -5.16 -6.11
CA GLU A 358 -11.43 -5.36 -6.96
C GLU A 358 -12.21 -6.65 -6.63
N ILE A 359 -11.51 -7.73 -6.25
CA ILE A 359 -12.13 -9.05 -6.01
C ILE A 359 -11.77 -9.70 -4.66
N GLY A 360 -10.98 -9.02 -3.81
CA GLY A 360 -10.68 -9.47 -2.45
C GLY A 360 -9.71 -10.65 -2.37
N GLU A 361 -8.97 -10.96 -3.44
CA GLU A 361 -8.08 -12.11 -3.52
C GLU A 361 -6.61 -11.70 -3.54
N SER A 362 -5.75 -12.49 -2.88
CA SER A 362 -4.29 -12.35 -2.99
C SER A 362 -3.74 -13.44 -3.89
N LEU A 363 -3.68 -13.17 -5.20
CA LEU A 363 -3.18 -14.12 -6.19
C LEU A 363 -1.69 -13.89 -6.48
N SER A 364 -0.94 -14.99 -6.58
CA SER A 364 0.45 -14.95 -7.04
C SER A 364 0.47 -14.86 -8.56
N ILE A 365 1.14 -13.84 -9.09
CA ILE A 365 1.40 -13.73 -10.52
C ILE A 365 2.70 -14.51 -10.78
N GLN A 366 2.55 -15.78 -11.16
CA GLN A 366 3.69 -16.62 -11.53
C GLN A 366 4.47 -15.99 -12.70
N ASP A 367 5.66 -16.50 -13.00
CA ASP A 367 6.51 -16.03 -14.11
C ASP A 367 5.96 -16.47 -15.48
N SER A 368 4.69 -16.19 -15.74
CA SER A 368 4.09 -16.23 -17.06
C SER A 368 4.55 -15.02 -17.86
N GLN A 369 4.96 -15.21 -19.11
CA GLN A 369 5.19 -14.08 -20.02
C GLN A 369 3.86 -13.41 -20.37
N PRO A 370 3.66 -12.11 -20.05
CA PRO A 370 2.46 -11.40 -20.45
C PRO A 370 2.51 -11.04 -21.93
N PHE A 371 1.33 -10.92 -22.54
CA PHE A 371 1.18 -10.39 -23.89
C PHE A 371 0.57 -8.99 -23.85
N LEU A 372 0.83 -8.21 -24.91
CA LEU A 372 0.35 -6.84 -25.01
C LEU A 372 -0.97 -6.79 -25.79
N ILE A 373 -1.89 -5.95 -25.33
CA ILE A 373 -3.11 -5.61 -26.07
C ILE A 373 -3.15 -4.10 -26.24
N TYR A 374 -3.13 -3.64 -27.48
CA TYR A 374 -3.17 -2.23 -27.81
C TYR A 374 -4.24 -2.00 -28.88
N SER A 375 -5.30 -1.27 -28.52
CA SER A 375 -6.39 -0.94 -29.43
C SER A 375 -6.41 0.56 -29.67
N ARG A 376 -6.42 0.98 -30.94
CA ARG A 376 -6.53 2.39 -31.33
C ARG A 376 -7.93 2.77 -31.79
N SER A 377 -8.93 1.98 -31.40
CA SER A 377 -10.33 2.10 -31.84
C SER A 377 -11.02 3.41 -31.45
N ASN A 378 -10.53 4.12 -30.43
CA ASN A 378 -11.00 5.44 -30.04
C ASN A 378 -9.87 6.25 -29.36
N GLU A 379 -10.09 7.55 -29.16
CA GLU A 379 -9.09 8.47 -28.57
C GLU A 379 -8.62 8.05 -27.18
N LYS A 380 -9.50 7.47 -26.35
CA LYS A 380 -9.13 6.98 -25.03
C LYS A 380 -8.26 5.73 -25.14
N SER A 381 -8.66 4.74 -25.93
CA SER A 381 -7.92 3.48 -26.10
C SER A 381 -6.55 3.68 -26.73
N LYS A 382 -6.35 4.69 -27.59
CA LYS A 382 -5.03 5.08 -28.13
C LYS A 382 -4.01 5.45 -27.03
N LYS A 383 -4.47 5.84 -25.85
CA LYS A 383 -3.60 6.19 -24.71
C LYS A 383 -3.39 5.04 -23.73
N HIS A 384 -3.98 3.87 -23.95
CA HIS A 384 -3.93 2.75 -23.00
C HIS A 384 -3.34 1.50 -23.64
N LEU A 385 -2.28 0.98 -23.03
CA LEU A 385 -1.63 -0.28 -23.40
C LEU A 385 -1.86 -1.31 -22.30
N ALA A 386 -2.60 -2.36 -22.60
CA ALA A 386 -2.79 -3.46 -21.66
C ALA A 386 -1.58 -4.40 -21.66
N VAL A 387 -1.08 -4.72 -20.47
CA VAL A 387 -0.11 -5.80 -20.23
C VAL A 387 -0.87 -6.93 -19.56
N CYS A 388 -1.19 -7.96 -20.33
CA CYS A 388 -2.12 -9.00 -19.95
C CYS A 388 -1.41 -10.23 -19.38
N PHE A 389 -1.72 -10.56 -18.13
CA PHE A 389 -1.29 -11.79 -17.46
C PHE A 389 -2.44 -12.80 -17.46
N VAL A 390 -2.10 -14.08 -17.66
CA VAL A 390 -3.06 -15.18 -17.54
C VAL A 390 -2.78 -15.89 -16.22
N ILE A 391 -3.78 -15.93 -15.35
CA ILE A 391 -3.71 -16.57 -14.04
C ILE A 391 -4.58 -17.83 -14.10
N GLU A 392 -3.92 -18.98 -14.11
CA GLU A 392 -4.55 -20.29 -14.14
C GLU A 392 -4.76 -20.79 -12.69
N MET A 393 -5.99 -21.16 -12.35
CA MET A 393 -6.34 -21.73 -11.04
C MET A 393 -7.59 -22.60 -11.10
N ASP A 394 -7.81 -23.40 -10.06
CA ASP A 394 -9.06 -24.13 -9.93
C ASP A 394 -10.24 -23.16 -9.70
N LEU A 395 -11.27 -23.33 -10.53
CA LEU A 395 -12.47 -22.50 -10.60
C LEU A 395 -13.76 -23.27 -10.29
N GLU A 396 -13.71 -24.56 -9.94
CA GLU A 396 -14.92 -25.40 -9.78
C GLU A 396 -15.87 -24.87 -8.72
N ASP A 397 -15.35 -24.43 -7.55
CA ASP A 397 -16.15 -23.91 -6.44
C ASP A 397 -15.71 -22.51 -5.98
N LYS A 398 -14.92 -21.82 -6.79
CA LYS A 398 -14.34 -20.53 -6.41
C LYS A 398 -15.40 -19.43 -6.45
N LYS A 399 -15.59 -18.74 -5.32
CA LYS A 399 -16.46 -17.56 -5.20
C LYS A 399 -15.61 -16.33 -4.93
N PHE A 400 -15.58 -15.42 -5.89
CA PHE A 400 -14.94 -14.12 -5.75
C PHE A 400 -15.85 -13.12 -5.01
N LYS A 401 -15.25 -12.35 -4.09
CA LYS A 401 -15.88 -11.25 -3.35
C LYS A 401 -15.68 -9.95 -4.12
N LEU A 402 -16.60 -9.65 -5.04
CA LEU A 402 -16.56 -8.38 -5.76
C LEU A 402 -16.75 -7.19 -4.81
N THR A 403 -16.11 -6.08 -5.13
CA THR A 403 -16.40 -4.79 -4.51
C THR A 403 -17.47 -4.04 -5.31
N SER A 404 -18.50 -3.57 -4.61
CA SER A 404 -19.62 -2.80 -5.20
C SER A 404 -19.19 -1.45 -5.78
N ASP A 405 -18.01 -0.99 -5.35
CA ASP A 405 -17.43 0.29 -5.74
C ASP A 405 -16.85 0.21 -7.15
N GLU A 406 -16.43 -1.00 -7.57
CA GLU A 406 -15.82 -1.25 -8.87
C GLU A 406 -16.79 -1.93 -9.83
N PHE A 407 -17.52 -2.94 -9.36
CA PHE A 407 -18.31 -3.82 -10.21
C PHE A 407 -19.78 -3.89 -9.82
N ILE A 408 -20.60 -4.26 -10.80
CA ILE A 408 -21.99 -4.66 -10.55
C ILE A 408 -21.97 -5.93 -9.69
N MET A 409 -22.62 -5.86 -8.53
CA MET A 409 -22.69 -6.97 -7.56
C MET A 409 -23.52 -8.15 -8.08
N LYS A 410 -23.30 -9.34 -7.52
CA LYS A 410 -24.05 -10.58 -7.80
C LYS A 410 -25.50 -10.53 -7.28
N THR A 411 -26.30 -9.59 -7.76
CA THR A 411 -27.73 -9.47 -7.41
C THR A 411 -28.57 -9.52 -8.68
N GLY A 412 -29.59 -10.38 -8.71
CA GLY A 412 -30.47 -10.54 -9.87
C GLY A 412 -29.86 -11.37 -10.99
N THR A 413 -30.08 -10.98 -12.25
CA THR A 413 -29.69 -11.71 -13.48
C THR A 413 -28.30 -11.36 -14.02
N THR A 414 -27.51 -10.57 -13.28
CA THR A 414 -26.20 -10.09 -13.75
C THR A 414 -25.14 -11.19 -13.78
N LYS A 415 -24.38 -11.22 -14.88
CA LYS A 415 -23.24 -12.12 -15.08
C LYS A 415 -21.98 -11.72 -14.30
N SER A 416 -21.93 -10.49 -13.79
CA SER A 416 -20.73 -9.92 -13.15
C SER A 416 -20.30 -10.72 -11.91
N GLY A 417 -19.01 -11.05 -11.84
CA GLY A 417 -18.36 -11.80 -10.76
C GLY A 417 -18.55 -13.31 -10.81
N GLN A 418 -19.20 -13.82 -11.85
CA GLN A 418 -19.42 -15.25 -12.02
C GLN A 418 -18.38 -15.86 -12.95
N ILE A 419 -18.23 -17.18 -12.86
CA ILE A 419 -17.36 -17.95 -13.72
C ILE A 419 -18.24 -18.57 -14.80
N PHE A 420 -17.90 -18.36 -16.06
CA PHE A 420 -18.63 -18.90 -17.20
C PHE A 420 -17.73 -19.76 -18.06
N ARG A 421 -18.34 -20.75 -18.72
CA ARG A 421 -17.67 -21.42 -19.84
C ARG A 421 -17.54 -20.44 -21.00
N VAL A 422 -16.38 -20.41 -21.62
CA VAL A 422 -16.07 -19.48 -22.71
C VAL A 422 -16.96 -19.73 -23.92
N THR A 423 -17.29 -21.00 -24.20
CA THR A 423 -18.24 -21.38 -25.27
C THR A 423 -19.61 -20.74 -25.08
N ASP A 424 -20.11 -20.72 -23.84
CA ASP A 424 -21.44 -20.20 -23.52
C ASP A 424 -21.47 -18.67 -23.67
N LEU A 425 -20.37 -18.00 -23.32
CA LEU A 425 -20.18 -16.57 -23.52
C LEU A 425 -20.17 -16.18 -25.00
N ILE A 426 -19.48 -16.96 -25.83
CA ILE A 426 -19.37 -16.70 -27.28
C ILE A 426 -20.68 -16.96 -28.00
N ASN A 427 -21.41 -18.01 -27.62
CA ASN A 427 -22.67 -18.39 -28.26
C ASN A 427 -23.84 -17.46 -27.90
N ASP A 428 -23.74 -16.75 -26.78
CA ASP A 428 -24.75 -15.76 -26.39
C ASP A 428 -24.49 -14.40 -27.06
N THR A 429 -25.22 -14.18 -28.14
CA THR A 429 -25.17 -12.97 -28.98
C THR A 429 -25.67 -11.71 -28.29
N SER A 430 -26.30 -11.82 -27.11
CA SER A 430 -26.67 -10.65 -26.31
C SER A 430 -25.46 -10.01 -25.60
N ASN A 431 -24.36 -10.77 -25.45
CA ASN A 431 -23.15 -10.25 -24.82
C ASN A 431 -22.46 -9.24 -25.72
N LYS A 432 -22.14 -8.09 -25.14
CA LYS A 432 -21.33 -7.06 -25.79
C LYS A 432 -19.93 -7.07 -25.17
N TYR A 433 -18.92 -7.23 -26.01
CA TYR A 433 -17.51 -7.15 -25.61
C TYR A 433 -16.90 -5.83 -26.04
N GLU A 434 -15.86 -5.41 -25.33
CA GLU A 434 -14.94 -4.39 -25.81
C GLU A 434 -13.69 -5.04 -26.44
N ALA A 435 -12.83 -4.23 -27.06
CA ALA A 435 -11.75 -4.70 -27.92
C ALA A 435 -10.75 -5.62 -27.20
N TRP A 436 -10.42 -5.35 -25.93
CA TRP A 436 -9.48 -6.15 -25.16
C TRP A 436 -10.04 -7.53 -24.83
N SER A 437 -11.30 -7.60 -24.39
CA SER A 437 -12.01 -8.85 -24.13
C SER A 437 -12.15 -9.70 -25.39
N ALA A 438 -12.42 -9.08 -26.54
CA ALA A 438 -12.41 -9.77 -27.82
C ALA A 438 -11.02 -10.34 -28.18
N LYS A 439 -9.96 -9.57 -27.94
CA LYS A 439 -8.57 -10.05 -28.12
C LYS A 439 -8.23 -11.18 -27.16
N ILE A 440 -8.67 -11.11 -25.90
CA ILE A 440 -8.50 -12.17 -24.90
C ILE A 440 -9.15 -13.48 -25.36
N ILE A 441 -10.38 -13.43 -25.91
CA ILE A 441 -11.07 -14.60 -26.48
C ILE A 441 -10.23 -15.26 -27.56
N LYS A 442 -9.62 -14.46 -28.44
CA LYS A 442 -8.76 -14.96 -29.52
C LYS A 442 -7.43 -15.51 -29.00
N GLU A 443 -6.73 -14.76 -28.15
CA GLU A 443 -5.34 -15.07 -27.78
C GLU A 443 -5.24 -16.09 -26.65
N VAL A 444 -6.08 -15.99 -25.62
CA VAL A 444 -6.04 -16.86 -24.44
C VAL A 444 -6.81 -18.15 -24.69
N PHE A 445 -8.03 -18.02 -25.23
CA PHE A 445 -8.98 -19.12 -25.37
C PHE A 445 -9.03 -19.75 -26.77
N LYS A 446 -8.23 -19.21 -27.71
CA LYS A 446 -8.11 -19.70 -29.11
C LYS A 446 -9.46 -19.82 -29.82
N ALA A 447 -10.42 -18.98 -29.46
CA ALA A 447 -11.77 -18.98 -30.01
C ALA A 447 -12.02 -17.75 -30.88
N LYS A 448 -13.00 -17.85 -31.79
CA LYS A 448 -13.41 -16.74 -32.66
C LYS A 448 -14.77 -16.23 -32.22
N LEU A 449 -14.89 -14.91 -32.07
CA LEU A 449 -16.19 -14.27 -31.93
C LEU A 449 -16.92 -14.29 -33.29
N PRO A 450 -18.23 -14.57 -33.32
CA PRO A 450 -19.03 -14.42 -34.52
C PRO A 450 -19.10 -12.92 -34.88
N ILE A 451 -18.32 -12.52 -35.89
CA ILE A 451 -18.27 -11.23 -36.59
C ILE A 451 -18.40 -10.01 -35.64
N ILE A 452 -17.26 -9.44 -35.26
CA ILE A 452 -17.20 -8.06 -34.77
C ILE A 452 -16.05 -7.36 -35.48
N ASP A 453 -16.37 -6.29 -36.19
CA ASP A 453 -15.43 -5.41 -36.88
C ASP A 453 -14.74 -4.52 -35.84
N PHE A 454 -13.54 -4.92 -35.41
CA PHE A 454 -12.66 -4.08 -34.62
C PHE A 454 -11.61 -3.55 -35.59
N GLY A 455 -11.77 -2.30 -36.02
CA GLY A 455 -10.94 -1.65 -37.05
C GLY A 455 -9.44 -1.93 -36.93
N GLU A 456 -8.78 -1.91 -38.09
CA GLU A 456 -7.43 -2.40 -38.37
C GLU A 456 -6.40 -2.25 -37.22
N GLU A 457 -5.75 -3.37 -36.86
CA GLU A 457 -4.61 -3.46 -35.94
C GLU A 457 -3.28 -3.16 -36.68
N ILE A 458 -2.27 -2.63 -35.95
CA ILE A 458 -0.84 -2.65 -36.30
C ILE A 458 -0.13 -3.62 -35.36
#